data_AF-A0A0R1N2V7-F1
#
_entry.id   AF-A0A0R1N2V7-F1
#
_cell.length_a   1.000
_cell.length_b   1.000
_cell.length_c   1.000
_cell.angle_alpha   90.00
_cell.angle_beta   90.00
_cell.angle_gamma   90.00
#
_symmetry.space_group_name_H-M   'P 1'
#
loop_
_entity.id
_entity.type
_entity.pdbx_description
1 polymer ?
#
loop_
_entity_poly.entity_id
_entity_poly.type
_entity_poly.pdbx_seq_one_letter_code
_entity_poly.pdbx_strand_id
1 'polypeptide(L)' 'MPIEIDQGLATIAGNLATICTDCHRQKTAWEQSYYGTGQTNSRTGLPEIRDVKRVAKLMQQSKTAQRRG' A
#
# COMPACT_ATOMS: atom_id res chain seq x y z
N MET A 1 1.40 6.54 2.39
CA MET A 1 -0.04 6.68 2.10
C MET A 1 -0.25 6.87 0.60
N PRO A 2 -1.17 6.11 -0.03
CA PRO A 2 -1.54 6.33 -1.42
C PRO A 2 -2.21 7.69 -1.61
N ILE A 3 -1.88 8.40 -2.71
CA ILE A 3 -2.52 9.67 -3.09
C ILE A 3 -4.05 9.56 -3.19
N GLU A 4 -4.50 8.39 -3.61
CA GLU A 4 -5.90 8.03 -3.72
C GLU A 4 -6.65 8.08 -2.38
N ILE A 5 -5.96 7.88 -1.25
CA ILE A 5 -6.54 7.89 0.10
C ILE A 5 -6.44 9.27 0.73
N ASP A 6 -5.27 9.90 0.64
CA ASP A 6 -5.05 11.26 1.14
C ASP A 6 -4.16 12.02 0.16
N GLN A 7 -4.78 12.93 -0.60
CA GLN A 7 -4.09 13.76 -1.58
C GLN A 7 -3.19 14.81 -0.92
N GLY A 8 -3.50 15.24 0.31
CA GLY A 8 -2.73 16.23 1.05
C GLY A 8 -1.34 15.75 1.43
N LEU A 9 -1.10 14.44 1.40
CA LEU A 9 0.19 13.82 1.72
C LEU A 9 1.08 13.57 0.49
N ALA A 10 0.61 13.86 -0.73
CA ALA A 10 1.32 13.50 -1.97
C ALA A 10 2.70 14.15 -2.11
N THR A 11 2.90 15.33 -1.52
CA THR A 11 4.15 16.11 -1.61
C THR A 11 4.94 16.10 -0.30
N ILE A 12 4.42 15.46 0.75
CA ILE A 12 5.07 15.43 2.05
C ILE A 12 6.23 14.44 1.99
N ALA A 13 7.47 14.92 2.17
CA ALA A 13 8.67 14.10 2.06
C ALA A 13 8.63 12.85 2.96
N GLY A 14 8.07 12.95 4.17
CA GLY A 14 7.89 11.81 5.07
C GLY A 14 6.87 10.75 4.62
N ASN A 15 6.07 11.05 3.58
CA ASN A 15 5.12 10.12 2.96
C ASN A 15 5.67 9.51 1.65
N LEU A 16 6.79 10.02 1.14
CA LEU A 16 7.46 9.52 -0.06
C LEU A 16 8.49 8.43 0.31
N ALA A 17 8.68 7.46 -0.57
CA ALA A 17 9.64 6.38 -0.38
C ALA A 17 10.41 6.12 -1.67
N THR A 18 11.73 5.98 -1.55
CA THR A 18 12.56 5.38 -2.61
C THR A 18 12.45 3.86 -2.47
N ILE A 19 12.00 3.18 -3.52
CA ILE A 19 11.66 1.76 -3.47
C ILE A 19 12.00 1.10 -4.80
N CYS A 20 12.44 -0.17 -4.78
CA CYS A 20 12.70 -0.92 -6.00
C CYS A 20 11.39 -1.33 -6.69
N THR A 21 11.48 -1.72 -7.97
CA THR A 21 10.32 -2.12 -8.78
C THR A 21 9.52 -3.27 -8.16
N ASP A 22 10.18 -4.29 -7.63
CA ASP A 22 9.50 -5.45 -7.04
C ASP A 22 8.77 -5.12 -5.75
N CYS A 23 9.37 -4.29 -4.90
CA CYS A 23 8.75 -3.81 -3.68
C CYS A 23 7.61 -2.82 -3.99
N HIS A 24 7.74 -2.02 -5.05
CA HIS A 24 6.67 -1.15 -5.53
C HIS A 24 5.45 -1.96 -5.99
N ARG A 25 5.64 -3.03 -6.78
CA ARG A 25 4.55 -3.92 -7.20
C ARG A 25 3.83 -4.56 -6.00
N GLN A 26 4.59 -5.04 -5.01
CA GLN A 26 4.03 -5.60 -3.78
C GLN A 26 3.24 -4.56 -2.99
N LYS A 27 3.75 -3.32 -2.89
CA LYS A 27 3.05 -2.21 -2.26
C LYS A 27 1.73 -1.94 -2.98
N THR A 28 1.74 -1.83 -4.31
CA THR A 28 0.52 -1.61 -5.11
C THR A 28 -0.52 -2.70 -4.87
N ALA A 29 -0.13 -3.98 -4.92
CA ALA A 29 -1.06 -5.08 -4.67
C ALA A 29 -1.63 -5.06 -3.24
N TRP A 30 -0.79 -4.74 -2.25
CA TRP A 30 -1.23 -4.56 -0.88
C TRP A 30 -2.20 -3.38 -0.72
N GLU A 31 -1.91 -2.23 -1.34
CA GLU A 31 -2.78 -1.04 -1.31
C GLU A 31 -4.13 -1.31 -1.98
N GLN A 32 -4.14 -1.98 -3.13
CA GLN A 32 -5.37 -2.39 -3.81
C GLN A 32 -6.22 -3.30 -2.93
N SER A 33 -5.59 -4.27 -2.25
CA SER A 33 -6.29 -5.19 -1.36
C SER A 33 -6.77 -4.54 -0.06
N TYR A 34 -5.95 -3.68 0.56
CA TYR A 34 -6.25 -3.11 1.87
C TYR A 34 -7.13 -1.87 1.77
N TYR A 35 -6.83 -0.96 0.84
CA TYR A 35 -7.53 0.31 0.70
C TYR A 35 -8.60 0.29 -0.41
N GLY A 36 -8.57 -0.71 -1.29
CA GLY A 36 -9.46 -0.74 -2.45
C GLY A 36 -9.09 0.32 -3.50
N THR A 37 -7.80 0.69 -3.59
CA THR A 37 -7.30 1.63 -4.60
C THR A 37 -7.29 1.02 -6.00
N GLY A 38 -7.21 1.84 -7.04
CA GLY A 38 -7.21 1.42 -8.43
C GLY A 38 -8.57 1.56 -9.12
N GLN A 39 -8.54 1.71 -10.45
CA GLN A 39 -9.71 2.15 -11.25
C GLN A 39 -10.95 1.26 -11.14
N THR A 40 -10.78 -0.06 -10.95
CA THR A 40 -11.88 -1.02 -10.92
C THR A 40 -12.27 -1.44 -9.49
N ASN A 41 -11.60 -0.90 -8.47
CA ASN A 41 -11.79 -1.32 -7.09
C ASN A 41 -12.69 -0.36 -6.32
N SER A 42 -13.34 -0.90 -5.29
CA SER A 42 -14.16 -0.13 -4.35
C SER A 42 -13.40 0.11 -3.07
N ARG A 43 -13.48 1.34 -2.53
CA ARG A 43 -12.81 1.69 -1.27
C ARG A 43 -13.32 0.85 -0.12
N THR A 44 -12.38 0.32 0.66
CA THR A 44 -12.68 -0.54 1.81
C THR A 44 -13.11 0.24 3.05
N GLY A 45 -12.80 1.55 3.11
CA GLY A 45 -13.02 2.38 4.30
C GLY A 45 -12.09 2.06 5.48
N LEU A 46 -11.05 1.24 5.26
CA LEU A 46 -10.10 0.87 6.31
C LEU A 46 -9.17 2.04 6.68
N PRO A 47 -8.73 2.11 7.95
CA PRO A 47 -7.98 3.25 8.47
C PRO A 47 -6.58 3.40 7.85
N GLU A 48 -6.07 4.62 7.88
CA GLU A 48 -4.69 4.90 7.47
C GLU A 48 -3.67 4.17 8.34
N ILE A 49 -2.63 3.64 7.71
CA ILE A 49 -1.48 3.06 8.41
C ILE A 49 -0.27 3.95 8.15
N ARG A 50 0.14 4.69 9.18
CA ARG A 50 1.28 5.62 9.12
C ARG A 50 2.62 5.00 9.52
N ASP A 51 2.61 3.83 10.14
CA ASP A 51 3.82 3.09 10.50
C ASP A 51 4.33 2.28 9.29
N VAL A 52 5.47 2.72 8.74
CA VAL A 52 6.10 2.07 7.58
C VAL A 52 6.55 0.64 7.87
N LYS A 53 6.94 0.32 9.12
CA LYS A 53 7.36 -1.05 9.50
C LYS A 53 6.16 -1.98 9.49
N ARG A 54 5.00 -1.48 9.93
CA ARG A 54 3.74 -2.23 9.86
C ARG A 54 3.33 -2.49 8.41
N VAL A 55 3.43 -1.50 7.53
CA VAL A 55 3.14 -1.68 6.09
C VAL A 55 4.07 -2.73 5.48
N ALA A 56 5.37 -2.67 5.75
CA ALA A 56 6.34 -3.65 5.24
C ALA A 56 6.01 -5.09 5.70
N LYS A 57 5.61 -5.27 6.96
CA LYS A 57 5.18 -6.58 7.48
C LYS A 57 3.93 -7.10 6.75
N LEU A 58 2.94 -6.25 6.52
CA LEU A 58 1.71 -6.62 5.81
C LEU A 58 1.99 -7.00 4.35
N MET A 59 2.83 -6.22 3.64
CA MET A 59 3.27 -6.54 2.29
C MET A 59 3.94 -7.93 2.21
N GLN A 60 4.82 -8.25 3.16
CA GLN A 60 5.50 -9.54 3.23
C GLN A 60 4.51 -10.70 3.47
N GLN A 61 3.50 -10.47 4.32
CA GLN A 61 2.46 -11.46 4.60
C GLN A 61 1.58 -11.72 3.38
N SER A 62 1.16 -10.66 2.67
CA SER A 62 0.40 -10.78 1.41
C SER A 62 1.17 -11.56 0.34
N LYS A 63 2.47 -11.28 0.18
CA LYS A 63 3.35 -12.04 -0.73
C LYS A 63 3.46 -13.51 -0.36
N THR A 64 3.55 -13.81 0.93
CA THR A 64 3.66 -15.20 1.41
C THR A 64 2.35 -15.95 1.19
N ALA A 65 1.21 -15.31 1.40
CA ALA A 65 -0.10 -15.89 1.10
C ALA A 65 -0.26 -16.20 -0.40
N GLN A 66 0.17 -15.29 -1.28
CA GLN A 66 0.10 -15.48 -2.74
C GLN A 66 1.02 -16.59 -3.28
N ARG A 67 2.08 -16.98 -2.57
CA ARG A 67 3.01 -18.05 -2.98
C ARG A 67 2.58 -19.44 -2.53
N ARG A 68 1.56 -19.54 -1.67
CA ARG A 68 1.03 -20.80 -1.13
C ARG A 68 -0.28 -21.23 -1.81
N GLY A 69 -0.77 -20.43 -2.75
CA GLY A 69 -1.95 -20.72 -3.58
C GLY A 69 -1.56 -21.25 -4.95
#